data_AF-A0A9W3DDM8-F1
#
_entry.id   AF-A0A9W3DDM8-F1
#
_cell.length_a   1.000
_cell.length_b   1.000
_cell.length_c   1.000
_cell.angle_alpha   90.00
_cell.angle_beta   90.00
_cell.angle_gamma   90.00
#
_symmetry.space_group_name_H-M   'P 1'
#
loop_
_entity.id
_entity.type
_entity.pdbx_description
1 polymer ?
#
loop_
_entity_poly.entity_id
_entity_poly.type
_entity_poly.pdbx_seq_one_letter_code
_entity_poly.pdbx_strand_id
1 'polypeptide(L)'
;MEMLLYSLLILNCSSVSFPSLKKLGLDSIIYLGGDKYVNRLLSNCPVLEDLHVDRCLEVNVVIFTVRVPSLKVLGMFNFTEKDRDDVAYGVFIDTPSVETLNILDRTDGFCVLKNEMPNVATVDIDLTYNSHSGNILGCISQVEDLWLSLSSSQDAYPSGCVFHRLVDFTLCDVRSSGWTYLCVWSEIHLNYEFSKLSSTIALRKIN
;
A
#
# COMPACT_ATOMS: atom_id res chain seq x y z
N MET A 1 -3.13 -23.37 4.28
CA MET A 1 -4.44 -23.37 3.59
C MET A 1 -4.59 -22.02 2.92
N GLU A 2 -5.04 -22.02 1.67
CA GLU A 2 -5.21 -20.84 0.83
C GLU A 2 -6.65 -20.80 0.33
N MET A 3 -7.21 -19.61 0.21
CA MET A 3 -8.57 -19.37 -0.27
C MET A 3 -8.55 -18.19 -1.21
N LEU A 4 -9.11 -18.38 -2.40
CA LEU A 4 -9.29 -17.33 -3.40
C LEU A 4 -10.79 -17.15 -3.63
N LEU A 5 -11.26 -15.93 -3.46
CA LEU A 5 -12.65 -15.54 -3.67
C LEU A 5 -12.68 -14.61 -4.88
N TYR A 6 -13.55 -14.94 -5.83
CA TYR A 6 -13.75 -14.17 -7.06
C TYR A 6 -15.18 -13.62 -7.14
N SER A 7 -15.37 -12.60 -7.98
CA SER A 7 -16.67 -11.97 -8.30
C SER A 7 -17.82 -12.98 -8.42
N LEU A 8 -19.01 -12.59 -7.92
CA LEU A 8 -20.27 -13.38 -7.73
C LEU A 8 -20.47 -14.07 -6.38
N LEU A 9 -19.50 -14.04 -5.46
CA LEU A 9 -19.71 -14.56 -4.10
C LEU A 9 -20.30 -13.48 -3.19
N ILE A 10 -21.61 -13.55 -2.96
CA ILE A 10 -22.21 -12.98 -1.74
C ILE A 10 -21.73 -13.85 -0.58
N LEU A 11 -20.57 -13.54 -0.02
CA LEU A 11 -20.18 -14.19 1.22
C LEU A 11 -21.10 -13.67 2.33
N ASN A 12 -21.85 -14.59 2.93
CA ASN A 12 -22.53 -14.36 4.20
C ASN A 12 -21.68 -14.98 5.31
N CYS A 13 -20.45 -14.47 5.54
CA CYS A 13 -19.55 -14.96 6.61
C CYS A 13 -19.99 -14.55 8.02
N SER A 14 -21.30 -14.41 8.27
CA SER A 14 -21.80 -14.04 9.61
C SER A 14 -21.50 -15.06 10.68
N SER A 15 -21.14 -16.28 10.28
CA SER A 15 -20.94 -17.40 11.20
C SER A 15 -19.77 -18.30 10.83
N VAL A 16 -18.96 -17.94 9.83
CA VAL A 16 -17.87 -18.80 9.34
C VAL A 16 -16.52 -18.23 9.78
N SER A 17 -15.78 -19.02 10.56
CA SER A 17 -14.41 -18.73 11.00
C SER A 17 -13.44 -19.59 10.20
N PHE A 18 -12.29 -19.01 9.83
CA PHE A 18 -11.22 -19.69 9.12
C PHE A 18 -9.94 -19.66 9.97
N PRO A 19 -9.91 -20.39 11.11
CA PRO A 19 -8.86 -20.27 12.12
C PRO A 19 -7.48 -20.72 11.65
N SER A 20 -7.41 -21.49 10.55
CA SER A 20 -6.16 -22.04 9.98
C SER A 20 -5.82 -21.45 8.60
N LEU A 21 -6.56 -20.45 8.14
CA LEU A 21 -6.34 -19.83 6.84
C LEU A 21 -5.13 -18.90 6.90
N LYS A 22 -4.13 -19.19 6.06
CA LYS A 22 -2.88 -18.43 6.00
C LYS A 22 -2.81 -17.49 4.80
N LYS A 23 -3.55 -17.80 3.74
CA LYS A 23 -3.56 -17.00 2.51
C LYS A 23 -4.98 -16.71 2.05
N LEU A 24 -5.27 -15.46 1.73
CA LEU A 24 -6.58 -15.01 1.29
C LEU A 24 -6.43 -14.07 0.09
N GLY A 25 -7.05 -14.44 -1.03
CA GLY A 25 -7.22 -13.57 -2.19
C GLY A 25 -8.67 -13.11 -2.31
N LEU A 26 -8.86 -11.81 -2.48
CA LEU A 26 -10.15 -11.15 -2.68
C LEU A 26 -10.11 -10.41 -4.01
N ASP A 27 -10.67 -10.99 -5.06
CA ASP A 27 -10.68 -10.39 -6.40
C ASP A 27 -12.10 -9.95 -6.77
N SER A 28 -12.26 -8.64 -6.94
CA SER A 28 -13.48 -8.01 -7.48
C SER A 28 -14.74 -8.40 -6.70
N ILE A 29 -14.64 -8.43 -5.37
CA ILE A 29 -15.71 -8.88 -4.47
C ILE A 29 -16.74 -7.78 -4.19
N ILE A 30 -18.03 -8.16 -4.21
CA ILE A 30 -19.15 -7.31 -3.79
C ILE A 30 -19.44 -7.55 -2.30
N TYR A 31 -19.19 -6.53 -1.46
CA TYR A 31 -19.36 -6.64 -0.01
C TYR A 31 -20.71 -6.13 0.44
N LEU A 32 -21.77 -6.95 0.48
CA LEU A 32 -23.14 -6.48 0.81
C LEU A 32 -23.30 -5.73 2.16
N GLY A 33 -22.34 -5.84 3.08
CA GLY A 33 -22.30 -5.09 4.35
C GLY A 33 -21.31 -3.91 4.39
N GLY A 34 -20.76 -3.50 3.25
CA GLY A 34 -19.75 -2.44 3.11
C GLY A 34 -18.51 -2.70 3.97
N ASP A 35 -17.91 -1.62 4.47
CA ASP A 35 -16.66 -1.62 5.26
C ASP A 35 -16.72 -2.56 6.48
N LYS A 36 -17.88 -2.68 7.14
CA LYS A 36 -18.06 -3.54 8.32
C LYS A 36 -17.86 -5.01 7.97
N TYR A 37 -18.23 -5.41 6.75
CA TYR A 37 -18.10 -6.78 6.31
C TYR A 37 -16.64 -7.19 6.15
N VAL A 38 -15.83 -6.33 5.51
CA VAL A 38 -14.38 -6.54 5.33
C VAL A 38 -13.70 -6.77 6.67
N ASN A 39 -13.96 -5.89 7.64
CA ASN A 39 -13.39 -5.99 8.99
C ASN A 39 -13.75 -7.32 9.66
N ARG A 40 -14.99 -7.78 9.53
CA ARG A 40 -15.44 -9.05 10.09
C ARG A 40 -14.75 -10.24 9.42
N LEU A 41 -14.66 -10.25 8.09
CA LEU A 41 -13.99 -11.32 7.34
C LEU A 41 -12.52 -11.48 7.78
N LEU A 42 -11.79 -10.37 7.87
CA LEU A 42 -10.38 -10.39 8.28
C LEU A 42 -10.24 -10.81 9.75
N SER A 43 -11.13 -10.38 10.65
CA SER A 43 -11.12 -10.82 12.06
C SER A 43 -11.36 -12.32 12.24
N ASN A 44 -12.02 -12.97 11.27
CA ASN A 44 -12.28 -14.41 11.28
C ASN A 44 -11.12 -15.24 10.73
N CYS A 45 -10.00 -14.61 10.33
CA CYS A 45 -8.80 -15.25 9.81
C CYS A 45 -7.57 -14.90 10.69
N PRO A 46 -7.51 -15.39 11.95
CA PRO A 46 -6.53 -14.92 12.95
C PRO A 46 -5.06 -15.24 12.61
N VAL A 47 -4.80 -16.25 11.78
CA VAL A 47 -3.44 -16.68 11.38
C VAL A 47 -3.10 -16.31 9.93
N LEU A 48 -3.80 -15.34 9.37
CA LEU A 48 -3.61 -14.89 7.99
C LEU A 48 -2.24 -14.22 7.84
N GLU A 49 -1.41 -14.77 6.97
CA GLU A 49 -0.03 -14.34 6.69
C GLU A 49 0.09 -13.61 5.34
N ASP A 50 -0.83 -13.86 4.40
CA ASP A 50 -0.77 -13.39 3.01
C ASP A 50 -2.17 -12.93 2.56
N LEU A 51 -2.31 -11.64 2.24
CA LEU A 51 -3.56 -11.04 1.81
C LEU A 51 -3.35 -10.34 0.47
N HIS A 52 -4.09 -10.77 -0.54
CA HIS A 52 -4.17 -10.11 -1.83
C HIS A 52 -5.59 -9.57 -2.05
N VAL A 53 -5.71 -8.32 -2.45
CA VAL A 53 -6.99 -7.65 -2.71
C VAL A 53 -6.92 -6.93 -4.04
N ASP A 54 -7.80 -7.31 -4.96
CA ASP A 54 -8.09 -6.54 -6.17
C ASP A 54 -9.49 -5.93 -6.04
N ARG A 55 -9.55 -4.60 -5.92
CA ARG A 55 -10.78 -3.85 -5.78
C ARG A 55 -11.18 -3.25 -7.13
N CYS A 56 -12.25 -3.80 -7.69
CA CYS A 56 -13.07 -3.09 -8.66
C CYS A 56 -14.03 -2.12 -7.93
N LEU A 57 -13.78 -0.81 -8.00
CA LEU A 57 -14.42 0.21 -7.16
C LEU A 57 -15.83 0.64 -7.59
N GLU A 58 -16.51 -0.18 -8.40
CA GLU A 58 -17.92 0.03 -8.70
C GLU A 58 -18.86 -0.19 -7.49
N VAL A 59 -18.32 -0.51 -6.31
CA VAL A 59 -19.07 -1.12 -5.21
C VAL A 59 -18.85 -0.44 -3.84
N ASN A 60 -19.85 -0.61 -2.98
CA ASN A 60 -20.16 -0.04 -1.67
C ASN A 60 -19.13 -0.06 -0.51
N VAL A 61 -17.84 -0.34 -0.76
CA VAL A 61 -16.79 -0.19 0.25
C VAL A 61 -16.04 1.11 -0.01
N VAL A 62 -16.30 2.09 0.84
CA VAL A 62 -15.65 3.39 0.75
C VAL A 62 -14.26 3.29 1.37
N ILE A 63 -14.16 2.69 2.57
CA ILE A 63 -12.89 2.55 3.29
C ILE A 63 -12.55 1.08 3.49
N PHE A 64 -11.48 0.62 2.84
CA PHE A 64 -10.94 -0.71 3.06
C PHE A 64 -9.93 -0.69 4.21
N THR A 65 -10.25 -1.35 5.32
CA THR A 65 -9.39 -1.38 6.50
C THR A 65 -8.74 -2.75 6.68
N VAL A 66 -7.41 -2.77 6.77
CA VAL A 66 -6.62 -3.96 7.06
C VAL A 66 -6.06 -3.89 8.47
N ARG A 67 -6.55 -4.79 9.34
CA ARG A 67 -6.07 -4.96 10.73
C ARG A 67 -5.88 -6.44 11.04
N VAL A 68 -4.75 -6.97 10.57
CA VAL A 68 -4.38 -8.38 10.70
C VAL A 68 -2.96 -8.45 11.27
N PRO A 69 -2.80 -8.66 12.59
CA PRO A 69 -1.49 -8.63 13.24
C PRO A 69 -0.51 -9.72 12.77
N SER A 70 -1.01 -10.82 12.20
CA SER A 70 -0.23 -11.94 11.67
C SER A 70 0.24 -11.75 10.22
N LEU A 71 -0.20 -10.68 9.56
CA LEU A 71 0.01 -10.47 8.13
C LEU A 71 1.48 -10.13 7.83
N LYS A 72 2.06 -10.87 6.89
CA LYS A 72 3.43 -10.71 6.38
C LYS A 72 3.47 -10.13 4.98
N VAL A 73 2.53 -10.52 4.13
CA VAL A 73 2.43 -10.05 2.74
C VAL A 73 1.08 -9.36 2.54
N LEU A 74 1.11 -8.14 2.04
CA LEU A 74 -0.07 -7.39 1.64
C LEU A 74 0.08 -6.91 0.20
N GLY A 75 -0.81 -7.37 -0.68
CA GLY A 75 -0.98 -6.85 -2.03
C GLY A 75 -2.35 -6.20 -2.16
N MET A 76 -2.41 -4.95 -2.60
CA MET A 76 -3.65 -4.22 -2.83
C MET A 76 -3.63 -3.50 -4.17
N PHE A 77 -4.67 -3.72 -4.96
CA PHE A 77 -4.87 -3.15 -6.28
C PHE A 77 -6.21 -2.44 -6.31
N ASN A 78 -6.21 -1.14 -6.58
CA ASN A 78 -7.41 -0.31 -6.59
C ASN A 78 -7.51 0.44 -7.93
N PHE A 79 -8.61 0.21 -8.64
CA PHE A 79 -8.92 0.88 -9.90
C PHE A 79 -10.35 1.43 -9.87
N THR A 80 -10.52 2.69 -10.30
CA THR A 80 -11.85 3.21 -10.66
C THR A 80 -12.01 3.17 -12.17
N GLU A 81 -13.19 2.80 -12.65
CA GLU A 81 -13.54 2.94 -14.08
C GLU A 81 -14.22 4.28 -14.39
N LYS A 82 -14.55 5.07 -13.36
CA LYS A 82 -15.34 6.31 -13.48
C LYS A 82 -14.83 7.37 -12.52
N ASP A 83 -14.71 8.60 -13.02
CA ASP A 83 -14.62 9.81 -12.21
C ASP A 83 -15.96 9.99 -11.47
N ARG A 84 -16.06 9.44 -10.26
CA ARG A 84 -17.15 9.80 -9.35
C ARG A 84 -16.64 10.92 -8.47
N ASP A 85 -16.90 12.15 -8.89
CA ASP A 85 -16.47 13.39 -8.23
C ASP A 85 -16.99 13.56 -6.78
N ASP A 86 -17.76 12.60 -6.23
CA ASP A 86 -18.47 12.73 -4.95
C ASP A 86 -18.13 11.69 -3.87
N VAL A 87 -17.30 10.67 -4.14
CA VAL A 87 -16.94 9.64 -3.14
C VAL A 87 -15.43 9.45 -3.04
N ALA A 88 -14.84 9.95 -1.96
CA ALA A 88 -13.45 9.70 -1.63
C ALA A 88 -13.27 8.26 -1.11
N TYR A 89 -12.62 7.41 -1.89
CA TYR A 89 -12.24 6.07 -1.48
C TYR A 89 -11.00 6.10 -0.56
N GLY A 90 -10.87 5.13 0.33
CA GLY A 90 -9.80 5.09 1.31
C GLY A 90 -9.23 3.70 1.56
N VAL A 91 -7.92 3.64 1.81
CA VAL A 91 -7.23 2.46 2.34
C VAL A 91 -6.60 2.82 3.68
N PHE A 92 -6.86 1.99 4.70
CA PHE A 92 -6.29 2.13 6.03
C PHE A 92 -5.58 0.83 6.43
N ILE A 93 -4.27 0.91 6.67
CA ILE A 93 -3.44 -0.26 6.99
C ILE A 93 -2.81 -0.09 8.37
N ASP A 94 -3.08 -1.06 9.24
CA ASP A 94 -2.56 -1.15 10.61
C ASP A 94 -2.18 -2.61 10.88
N THR A 95 -1.03 -2.99 10.33
CA THR A 95 -0.47 -4.36 10.31
C THR A 95 1.05 -4.31 10.54
N PRO A 96 1.53 -4.41 11.80
CA PRO A 96 2.94 -4.20 12.12
C PRO A 96 3.88 -5.33 11.66
N SER A 97 3.36 -6.51 11.34
CA SER A 97 4.16 -7.69 10.99
C SER A 97 4.49 -7.81 9.50
N VAL A 98 4.11 -6.81 8.70
CA VAL A 98 4.29 -6.85 7.25
C VAL A 98 5.79 -6.82 6.89
N GLU A 99 6.17 -7.75 6.04
CA GLU A 99 7.52 -7.92 5.46
C GLU A 99 7.52 -7.46 3.99
N THR A 100 6.40 -7.62 3.28
CA THR A 100 6.22 -7.20 1.88
C THR A 100 4.92 -6.43 1.71
N LEU A 101 5.02 -5.19 1.22
CA LEU A 101 3.90 -4.31 0.96
C LEU A 101 3.85 -3.92 -0.51
N ASN A 102 2.76 -4.24 -1.20
CA ASN A 102 2.50 -3.82 -2.57
C ASN A 102 1.15 -3.11 -2.64
N ILE A 103 1.13 -1.83 -3.00
CA ILE A 103 -0.08 -1.01 -3.14
C ILE A 103 -0.05 -0.31 -4.49
N LEU A 104 -0.96 -0.68 -5.37
CA LEU A 104 -1.27 0.06 -6.59
C LEU A 104 -2.64 0.70 -6.45
N ASP A 105 -2.66 2.02 -6.24
CA ASP A 105 -3.89 2.78 -6.09
C ASP A 105 -3.99 3.88 -7.16
N ARG A 106 -4.84 3.64 -8.16
CA ARG A 106 -5.13 4.59 -9.24
C ARG A 106 -6.40 5.40 -9.01
N THR A 107 -6.78 5.56 -7.75
CA THR A 107 -7.93 6.38 -7.35
C THR A 107 -7.46 7.77 -6.91
N ASP A 108 -8.39 8.72 -6.88
CA ASP A 108 -8.23 10.06 -6.29
C ASP A 108 -8.42 10.07 -4.75
N GLY A 109 -8.51 8.88 -4.15
CA GLY A 109 -8.77 8.68 -2.74
C GLY A 109 -7.58 8.98 -1.82
N PHE A 110 -7.52 8.27 -0.69
CA PHE A 110 -6.41 8.36 0.28
C PHE A 110 -5.87 6.98 0.68
N CYS A 111 -4.59 6.93 1.01
CA CYS A 111 -3.95 5.78 1.63
C CYS A 111 -3.24 6.22 2.92
N VAL A 112 -3.50 5.50 4.01
CA VAL A 112 -2.90 5.79 5.32
C VAL A 112 -2.31 4.51 5.91
N LEU A 113 -1.00 4.58 6.19
CA LEU A 113 -0.31 3.64 7.06
C LEU A 113 -0.28 4.23 8.47
N LYS A 114 -0.68 3.44 9.48
CA LYS A 114 -0.87 3.97 10.84
C LYS A 114 0.34 3.81 11.75
N ASN A 115 0.95 2.64 11.73
CA ASN A 115 2.00 2.25 12.67
C ASN A 115 3.25 1.83 11.89
N GLU A 116 4.41 1.98 12.52
CA GLU A 116 5.67 1.51 11.98
C GLU A 116 5.64 0.00 11.73
N MET A 117 6.22 -0.41 10.61
CA MET A 117 6.36 -1.80 10.17
C MET A 117 7.83 -2.22 10.34
N PRO A 118 8.25 -2.68 11.53
CA PRO A 118 9.66 -2.88 11.86
C PRO A 118 10.35 -3.98 11.05
N ASN A 119 9.59 -4.86 10.40
CA ASN A 119 10.12 -5.97 9.61
C ASN A 119 9.90 -5.79 8.10
N VAL A 120 9.44 -4.63 7.65
CA VAL A 120 9.19 -4.40 6.22
C VAL A 120 10.51 -4.41 5.47
N ALA A 121 10.65 -5.33 4.51
CA ALA A 121 11.84 -5.48 3.69
C ALA A 121 11.60 -4.91 2.29
N THR A 122 10.44 -5.19 1.69
CA THR A 122 10.11 -4.79 0.33
C THR A 122 8.84 -3.96 0.31
N VAL A 123 8.89 -2.80 -0.34
CA VAL A 123 7.75 -1.89 -0.53
C VAL A 123 7.67 -1.46 -1.99
N ASP A 124 6.50 -1.67 -2.59
CA ASP A 124 6.12 -1.17 -3.91
C ASP A 124 4.81 -0.38 -3.76
N ILE A 125 4.85 0.94 -3.94
CA ILE A 125 3.68 1.81 -3.77
C ILE A 125 3.54 2.75 -4.96
N ASP A 126 2.43 2.63 -5.70
CA ASP A 126 1.97 3.58 -6.71
C ASP A 126 0.70 4.28 -6.22
N LEU A 127 0.83 5.56 -5.88
CA LEU A 127 -0.25 6.47 -5.46
C LEU A 127 -0.27 7.73 -6.34
N THR A 128 0.09 7.59 -7.62
CA THR A 128 0.24 8.71 -8.56
C THR A 128 -1.02 9.59 -8.73
N TYR A 129 -2.19 9.03 -8.46
CA TYR A 129 -3.48 9.73 -8.55
C TYR A 129 -4.04 10.19 -7.20
N ASN A 130 -3.41 9.75 -6.11
CA ASN A 130 -3.89 9.96 -4.75
C ASN A 130 -3.40 11.31 -4.21
N SER A 131 -4.30 12.28 -4.04
CA SER A 131 -3.95 13.63 -3.56
C SER A 131 -3.98 13.79 -2.04
N HIS A 132 -4.30 12.73 -1.29
CA HIS A 132 -4.60 12.81 0.14
C HIS A 132 -3.90 11.74 0.99
N SER A 133 -2.83 11.14 0.47
CA SER A 133 -2.07 10.11 1.18
C SER A 133 -1.26 10.70 2.33
N GLY A 134 -1.30 10.04 3.49
CA GLY A 134 -0.63 10.49 4.72
C GLY A 134 0.85 10.07 4.80
N ASN A 135 1.43 10.14 6.01
CA ASN A 135 2.82 9.80 6.29
C ASN A 135 3.13 8.29 6.10
N ILE A 136 3.31 7.88 4.84
CA ILE A 136 3.70 6.53 4.45
C ILE A 136 5.15 6.27 4.83
N LEU A 137 6.06 7.20 4.52
CA LEU A 137 7.50 7.02 4.71
C LEU A 137 7.89 6.77 6.16
N GLY A 138 7.25 7.46 7.10
CA GLY A 138 7.48 7.25 8.53
C GLY A 138 7.13 5.85 9.02
N CYS A 139 6.24 5.14 8.32
CA CYS A 139 5.84 3.79 8.70
C CYS A 139 6.76 2.70 8.13
N ILE A 140 7.57 3.02 7.11
CA ILE A 140 8.40 2.06 6.36
C ILE A 140 9.91 2.33 6.52
N SER A 141 10.31 2.91 7.65
CA SER A 141 11.71 3.29 7.95
C SER A 141 12.74 2.15 7.82
N GLN A 142 12.30 0.90 7.99
CA GLN A 142 13.14 -0.29 7.97
C GLN A 142 13.28 -0.96 6.59
N VAL A 143 12.69 -0.38 5.54
CA VAL A 143 12.69 -0.96 4.18
C VAL A 143 14.10 -1.15 3.62
N GLU A 144 14.29 -2.27 2.93
CA GLU A 144 15.51 -2.62 2.20
C GLU A 144 15.36 -2.30 0.71
N ASP A 145 14.24 -2.70 0.11
CA ASP A 145 13.92 -2.47 -1.30
C ASP A 145 12.66 -1.62 -1.44
N LEU A 146 12.80 -0.40 -1.98
CA LEU A 146 11.73 0.58 -2.04
C LEU A 146 11.47 1.05 -3.47
N TRP A 147 10.25 0.85 -3.96
CA TRP A 147 9.73 1.48 -5.17
C TRP A 147 8.55 2.39 -4.81
N LEU A 148 8.62 3.65 -5.25
CA LEU A 148 7.59 4.65 -4.97
C LEU A 148 7.20 5.44 -6.22
N SER A 149 5.91 5.66 -6.40
CA SER A 149 5.34 6.63 -7.34
C SER A 149 4.25 7.43 -6.64
N LEU A 150 4.41 8.75 -6.52
CA LEU A 150 3.52 9.62 -5.74
C LEU A 150 3.05 10.82 -6.58
N SER A 151 1.86 11.34 -6.28
CA SER A 151 1.20 12.45 -7.01
C SER A 151 1.80 13.83 -6.72
N SER A 152 2.36 14.02 -5.52
CA SER A 152 2.76 15.29 -4.92
C SER A 152 4.02 15.07 -4.08
N SER A 153 5.04 15.90 -4.29
CA SER A 153 6.27 15.85 -3.50
C SER A 153 6.10 16.45 -2.10
N GLN A 154 5.06 17.23 -1.81
CA GLN A 154 4.91 17.90 -0.51
C GLN A 154 4.34 16.98 0.58
N ASP A 155 3.53 16.00 0.21
CA ASP A 155 2.95 15.02 1.15
C ASP A 155 3.88 13.82 1.38
N ALA A 156 4.85 13.64 0.47
CA ALA A 156 5.80 12.54 0.46
C ALA A 156 6.93 12.69 1.48
N TYR A 157 7.34 13.91 1.86
CA TYR A 157 8.54 14.13 2.66
C TYR A 157 8.21 14.80 4.01
N PRO A 158 7.85 14.02 5.04
CA PRO A 158 8.03 14.50 6.39
C PRO A 158 9.53 14.68 6.59
N SER A 159 9.98 15.92 6.74
CA SER A 159 11.38 16.22 7.06
C SER A 159 11.87 15.29 8.17
N GLY A 160 12.92 14.50 7.91
CA GLY A 160 13.57 13.66 8.92
C GLY A 160 13.30 12.15 8.88
N CYS A 161 12.67 11.60 7.83
CA CYS A 161 12.65 10.15 7.63
C CYS A 161 14.04 9.62 7.22
N VAL A 162 14.60 8.68 8.00
CA VAL A 162 15.88 8.03 7.71
C VAL A 162 15.67 6.55 7.46
N PHE A 163 16.08 6.07 6.29
CA PHE A 163 16.04 4.65 5.93
C PHE A 163 17.38 3.97 6.21
N HIS A 164 17.48 3.28 7.35
CA HIS A 164 18.75 2.72 7.81
C HIS A 164 19.17 1.45 7.06
N ARG A 165 18.21 0.72 6.47
CA ARG A 165 18.44 -0.58 5.83
C ARG A 165 18.33 -0.55 4.31
N LEU A 166 17.99 0.59 3.74
CA LEU A 166 17.79 0.74 2.30
C LEU A 166 19.01 0.25 1.51
N VAL A 167 18.75 -0.60 0.53
CA VAL A 167 19.70 -1.22 -0.40
C VAL A 167 19.41 -0.69 -1.80
N ASP A 168 18.16 -0.84 -2.24
CA ASP A 168 17.69 -0.40 -3.55
C ASP A 168 16.50 0.54 -3.40
N PHE A 169 16.53 1.63 -4.17
CA PHE A 169 15.47 2.62 -4.19
C PHE A 169 15.15 3.07 -5.60
N THR A 170 13.87 3.07 -5.95
CA THR A 170 13.36 3.61 -7.20
C THR A 170 12.23 4.59 -6.92
N LEU A 171 12.38 5.82 -7.41
CA LEU A 171 11.35 6.85 -7.39
C LEU A 171 10.88 7.12 -8.82
N CYS A 172 9.59 6.95 -9.06
CA CYS A 172 8.93 7.37 -10.29
C CYS A 172 8.27 8.72 -10.06
N ASP A 173 8.64 9.71 -10.86
CA ASP A 173 8.02 11.04 -10.82
C ASP A 173 7.19 11.25 -12.08
N VAL A 174 5.87 11.13 -11.94
CA VAL A 174 4.94 11.18 -13.09
C VAL A 174 4.53 12.61 -13.43
N ARG A 175 4.81 13.62 -12.57
CA ARG A 175 4.31 14.99 -12.76
C ARG A 175 5.34 16.11 -12.65
N SER A 176 6.58 15.89 -12.17
CA SER A 176 7.50 17.01 -12.00
C SER A 176 8.25 17.43 -13.26
N SER A 177 8.22 18.74 -13.47
CA SER A 177 9.14 19.49 -14.30
C SER A 177 10.43 19.74 -13.52
N GLY A 178 11.32 18.76 -13.38
CA GLY A 178 12.76 18.99 -13.12
C GLY A 178 13.22 19.51 -11.75
N TRP A 179 12.36 20.12 -10.91
CA TRP A 179 12.77 20.82 -9.68
C TRP A 179 12.68 20.00 -8.39
N THR A 180 11.89 18.92 -8.36
CA THR A 180 11.72 18.05 -7.18
C THR A 180 12.99 17.29 -6.83
N TYR A 181 13.88 17.10 -7.81
CA TYR A 181 15.08 16.30 -7.66
C TYR A 181 16.06 16.89 -6.65
N LEU A 182 16.23 18.21 -6.53
CA LEU A 182 17.29 18.76 -5.65
C LEU A 182 16.97 18.66 -4.15
N CYS A 183 15.70 18.64 -3.75
CA CYS A 183 15.30 18.57 -2.35
C CYS A 183 15.43 17.16 -1.76
N VAL A 184 15.17 16.11 -2.57
CA VAL A 184 15.33 14.70 -2.15
C VAL A 184 16.79 14.41 -1.77
N TRP A 185 17.75 15.13 -2.39
CA TRP A 185 19.18 14.89 -2.23
C TRP A 185 19.78 15.49 -0.97
N SER A 186 19.19 16.56 -0.40
CA SER A 186 19.72 17.16 0.84
C SER A 186 19.37 16.37 2.11
N GLU A 187 18.36 15.50 2.04
CA GLU A 187 17.83 14.79 3.22
C GLU A 187 18.27 13.31 3.30
N ILE A 188 18.56 12.66 2.16
CA ILE A 188 19.13 11.31 2.14
C ILE A 188 20.65 11.39 2.29
N HIS A 189 21.14 11.38 3.51
CA HIS A 189 22.58 11.20 3.78
C HIS A 189 22.94 9.74 3.47
N LEU A 190 23.59 9.42 2.34
CA LEU A 190 24.45 8.22 2.16
C LEU A 190 25.02 8.03 0.72
N ASN A 191 26.05 7.18 0.62
CA ASN A 191 26.85 6.81 -0.56
C ASN A 191 26.06 5.99 -1.61
N TYR A 192 25.30 6.63 -2.49
CA TYR A 192 24.56 5.96 -3.58
C TYR A 192 25.07 6.36 -4.98
N GLU A 193 25.10 5.39 -5.89
CA GLU A 193 25.38 5.58 -7.32
C GLU A 193 24.06 5.79 -8.07
N PHE A 194 24.07 6.72 -9.03
CA PHE A 194 22.87 7.20 -9.70
C PHE A 194 22.76 6.65 -11.12
N SER A 195 21.57 6.16 -11.46
CA SER A 195 21.17 5.99 -12.86
C SER A 195 19.83 6.68 -13.11
N LYS A 196 19.83 7.63 -14.05
CA LYS A 196 18.62 8.31 -14.51
C LYS A 196 18.14 7.66 -15.81
N LEU A 197 16.92 7.14 -15.80
CA LEU A 197 16.25 6.61 -16.98
C LEU A 197 14.93 7.38 -17.15
N SER A 198 14.91 8.34 -18.07
CA SER A 198 13.73 9.18 -18.35
C SER A 198 13.21 9.95 -17.11
N SER A 199 12.01 9.59 -16.61
CA SER A 199 11.29 10.13 -15.44
C SER A 199 11.51 9.33 -14.15
N THR A 200 12.36 8.32 -14.19
CA THR A 200 12.65 7.43 -13.05
C THR A 200 14.06 7.68 -12.53
N ILE A 201 14.19 7.77 -11.22
CA ILE A 201 15.48 7.79 -10.52
C ILE A 201 15.63 6.47 -9.77
N ALA A 202 16.72 5.76 -10.06
CA ALA A 202 17.15 4.61 -9.28
C ALA A 202 18.43 4.96 -8.53
N LEU A 203 18.45 4.65 -7.22
CA LEU A 203 19.63 4.72 -6.36
C LEU A 203 20.05 3.31 -6.00
N ARG A 204 21.34 3.04 -6.15
CA ARG A 204 21.96 1.80 -5.70
C ARG A 204 23.08 2.10 -4.73
N LYS A 205 23.11 1.39 -3.60
CA LYS A 205 24.14 1.59 -2.58
C LYS A 205 25.51 1.26 -3.15
N ILE A 206 26.48 2.16 -2.98
CA ILE A 206 27.88 1.92 -3.34
C ILE A 206 28.51 1.12 -2.19
N ASN A 207 29.01 -0.07 -2.48
CA ASN A 207 29.76 -0.91 -1.54
C ASN A 207 31.19 -0.43 -1.35
#